data_AF-A0A7X6L9A1-F1
#
_entry.id   AF-A0A7X6L9A1-F1
#
_cell.length_a   1.000
_cell.length_b   1.000
_cell.length_c   1.000
_cell.angle_alpha   90.00
_cell.angle_beta   90.00
_cell.angle_gamma   90.00
#
_symmetry.space_group_name_H-M   'P 1'
#
loop_
_entity.id
_entity.type
_entity.pdbx_description
1 polymer ?
#
loop_
_entity_poly.entity_id
_entity_poly.type
_entity_poly.pdbx_seq_one_letter_code
_entity_poly.pdbx_strand_id
1 'polypeptide(L)'
;MDLDAMERQIAADRYAALDRTVESELRLATSLGELAKGLIATKTNGSMRDRTREALAPAEEAVAIRLRLLSRGQVLTARLAGELNDALRSFEQAARHSGRRELATTTIRRACDVYRQVAREHPEVAGPCADGLSKCGVWLGRLDQDAAVAATEEAARIRAALAAANPELSGKYLASLSTLLRTLMVGRSRKQAIAMYRERYAAFTSTTMSIRLRACGIQDLDLTPKSHRALVELGCRTLEQAGRLTQQQVMFKSSGDLSTVEEINWKLALVGLRPLAPGTEQDQPATPVQIGSTFGALSVYLPARDAIAQVRAAIIAAYAVDDAYPLDRESYLGTHESKWKIREPELNTSPTLGDDIVLIDQPYGGWVTIMSLNWELTPVAKNPLALRLSQDWPVAAITVTDNVAYELCWYEHGAATQYAALGRPAGQAPLEKPLAPMNFETLALYNPDRATESKLRAAFGNTKVFANLTYLPDCGLRQISVDTPLSEHGDRVLFFRTTP
;
A
#
# COMPACT_ATOMS: atom_id res chain seq x y z
N MET A 1 -32.09 8.80 23.29
CA MET A 1 -31.92 10.25 23.51
C MET A 1 -33.32 10.84 23.48
N ASP A 2 -33.76 11.50 24.56
CA ASP A 2 -35.10 12.08 24.65
C ASP A 2 -35.09 13.50 24.03
N LEU A 3 -35.52 13.60 22.76
CA LEU A 3 -35.55 14.86 22.02
C LEU A 3 -36.61 15.83 22.60
N ASP A 4 -37.71 15.31 23.13
CA ASP A 4 -38.81 16.12 23.66
C ASP A 4 -38.41 16.74 25.01
N ALA A 5 -37.57 16.07 25.80
CA ALA A 5 -36.92 16.69 26.96
C ALA A 5 -35.95 17.81 26.55
N MET A 6 -35.18 17.62 25.48
CA MET A 6 -34.26 18.67 24.98
C MET A 6 -35.01 19.90 24.48
N GLU A 7 -36.12 19.72 23.76
CA GLU A 7 -36.96 20.82 23.29
C GLU A 7 -37.57 21.62 24.46
N ARG A 8 -38.02 20.94 25.51
CA ARG A 8 -38.48 21.59 26.76
C ARG A 8 -37.36 22.38 27.45
N GLN A 9 -36.16 21.82 27.52
CA GLN A 9 -34.99 22.52 28.08
C GLN A 9 -34.66 23.78 27.28
N ILE A 10 -34.70 23.71 25.95
CA ILE A 10 -34.44 24.86 25.07
C ILE A 10 -35.47 25.98 25.29
N ALA A 11 -36.74 25.66 25.54
CA ALA A 11 -37.74 26.69 25.86
C ALA A 11 -37.37 27.45 27.14
N ALA A 12 -36.89 26.75 28.18
CA ALA A 12 -36.41 27.38 29.41
C ALA A 12 -35.12 28.20 29.17
N ASP A 13 -34.17 27.68 28.40
CA ASP A 13 -32.93 28.38 28.08
C ASP A 13 -33.17 29.62 27.22
N ARG A 14 -34.16 29.60 26.31
CA ARG A 14 -34.60 30.76 25.53
C ARG A 14 -35.15 31.86 26.43
N TYR A 15 -35.98 31.49 27.40
CA TYR A 15 -36.53 32.43 28.36
C TYR A 15 -35.42 33.07 29.20
N ALA A 16 -34.47 32.26 29.68
CA ALA A 16 -33.30 32.76 30.40
C ALA A 16 -32.44 33.71 29.53
N ALA A 17 -32.24 33.38 28.25
CA ALA A 17 -31.44 34.18 27.32
C ALA A 17 -32.06 35.54 26.92
N LEU A 18 -33.28 35.84 27.37
CA LEU A 18 -33.88 37.18 27.20
C LEU A 18 -33.10 38.27 27.93
N ASP A 19 -32.39 37.91 29.01
CA ASP A 19 -31.54 38.82 29.77
C ASP A 19 -30.26 39.25 29.02
N ARG A 20 -29.95 38.59 27.89
CA ARG A 20 -28.76 38.81 27.05
C ARG A 20 -27.43 38.70 27.81
N THR A 21 -27.40 37.98 28.92
CA THR A 21 -26.14 37.65 29.59
C THR A 21 -25.35 36.64 28.76
N VAL A 22 -24.02 36.75 28.81
CA VAL A 22 -23.14 35.83 28.08
C VAL A 22 -23.37 34.38 28.52
N GLU A 23 -23.60 34.14 29.81
CA GLU A 23 -23.83 32.81 30.35
C GLU A 23 -25.13 32.20 29.83
N SER A 24 -26.23 32.96 29.84
CA SER A 24 -27.54 32.48 29.35
C SER A 24 -27.52 32.23 27.84
N GLU A 25 -26.86 33.10 27.06
CA GLU A 25 -26.69 32.90 25.62
C GLU A 25 -25.82 31.67 25.30
N LEU A 26 -24.73 31.42 26.04
CA LEU A 26 -23.91 30.22 25.86
C LEU A 26 -24.64 28.94 26.26
N ARG A 27 -25.45 28.98 27.33
CA ARG A 27 -26.29 27.86 27.75
C ARG A 27 -27.29 27.50 26.65
N LEU A 28 -28.02 28.49 26.13
CA LEU A 28 -28.92 28.32 25.00
C LEU A 28 -28.21 27.78 23.76
N ALA A 29 -27.05 28.34 23.40
CA ALA A 29 -26.29 27.87 22.25
C ALA A 29 -25.82 26.41 22.41
N THR A 30 -25.58 25.97 23.64
CA THR A 30 -25.20 24.58 23.96
C THR A 30 -26.39 23.64 23.81
N SER A 31 -27.54 23.95 24.42
CA SER A 31 -28.72 23.11 24.31
C SER A 31 -29.25 23.00 22.87
N LEU A 32 -29.24 24.11 22.11
CA LEU A 32 -29.54 24.11 20.67
C LEU A 32 -28.59 23.20 19.87
N GLY A 33 -27.28 23.24 20.19
CA GLY A 33 -26.29 22.39 19.54
C GLY A 33 -26.50 20.90 19.80
N GLU A 34 -26.84 20.53 21.03
CA GLU A 34 -27.14 19.14 21.40
C GLU A 34 -28.45 18.66 20.76
N LEU A 35 -29.50 19.49 20.72
CA LEU A 35 -30.72 19.17 19.98
C LEU A 35 -30.42 18.94 18.49
N ALA A 36 -29.63 19.82 17.86
CA ALA A 36 -29.29 19.66 16.44
C ALA A 36 -28.57 18.33 16.17
N LYS A 37 -27.59 17.94 17.00
CA LYS A 37 -26.92 16.64 16.89
C LYS A 37 -27.88 15.48 17.09
N GLY A 38 -28.78 15.58 18.09
CA GLY A 38 -29.80 14.57 18.34
C GLY A 38 -30.74 14.38 17.15
N LEU A 39 -31.22 15.48 16.56
CA LEU A 39 -32.07 15.47 15.36
C LEU A 39 -31.33 14.89 14.15
N ILE A 40 -30.06 15.20 13.94
CA ILE A 40 -29.23 14.60 12.89
C ILE A 40 -29.08 13.09 13.08
N ALA A 41 -28.90 12.64 14.33
CA ALA A 41 -28.71 11.23 14.64
C ALA A 41 -29.95 10.38 14.34
N THR A 42 -31.16 10.98 14.25
CA THR A 42 -32.41 10.24 13.96
C THR A 42 -32.35 9.46 12.65
N LYS A 43 -31.54 9.89 11.68
CA LYS A 43 -31.35 9.20 10.41
C LYS A 43 -30.60 7.87 10.52
N THR A 44 -29.72 7.73 11.50
CA THR A 44 -28.80 6.58 11.61
C THR A 44 -29.00 5.73 12.87
N ASN A 45 -29.76 6.22 13.84
CA ASN A 45 -29.94 5.57 15.15
C ASN A 45 -31.17 4.64 15.23
N GLY A 46 -31.78 4.29 14.10
CA GLY A 46 -32.97 3.42 14.07
C GLY A 46 -34.26 4.07 14.56
N SER A 47 -34.31 5.41 14.64
CA SER A 47 -35.55 6.15 14.92
C SER A 47 -36.64 5.83 13.88
N MET A 48 -37.88 5.68 14.35
CA MET A 48 -39.06 5.46 13.49
C MET A 48 -39.27 6.58 12.46
N ARG A 49 -38.77 7.79 12.74
CA ARG A 49 -38.90 8.97 11.88
C ARG A 49 -37.55 9.68 11.74
N ASP A 50 -37.16 9.97 10.50
CA ASP A 50 -36.06 10.88 10.18
C ASP A 50 -36.51 12.33 10.43
N ARG A 51 -35.89 12.97 11.43
CA ARG A 51 -36.11 14.37 11.82
C ARG A 51 -34.90 15.25 11.47
N THR A 52 -33.99 14.80 10.62
CA THR A 52 -32.75 15.52 10.30
C THR A 52 -32.98 16.93 9.75
N ARG A 53 -34.08 17.15 9.00
CA ARG A 53 -34.43 18.48 8.48
C ARG A 53 -34.76 19.49 9.57
N GLU A 54 -35.24 19.03 10.72
CA GLU A 54 -35.58 19.87 11.87
C GLU A 54 -34.32 20.39 12.58
N ALA A 55 -33.16 19.78 12.33
CA ALA A 55 -31.88 20.18 12.93
C ALA A 55 -31.35 21.54 12.42
N LEU A 56 -31.85 22.03 11.28
CA LEU A 56 -31.28 23.21 10.63
C LEU A 56 -31.45 24.47 11.48
N ALA A 57 -32.66 24.76 11.95
CA ALA A 57 -32.96 25.94 12.75
C ALA A 57 -32.15 26.00 14.06
N PRO A 58 -32.14 24.95 14.92
CA PRO A 58 -31.34 24.99 16.14
C PRO A 58 -29.84 25.06 15.87
N ALA A 59 -29.34 24.41 14.81
CA ALA A 59 -27.93 24.49 14.45
C ALA A 59 -27.52 25.90 13.99
N GLU A 60 -28.35 26.55 13.16
CA GLU A 60 -28.13 27.91 12.68
C GLU A 60 -28.11 28.91 13.83
N GLU A 61 -29.07 28.82 14.75
CA GLU A 61 -29.13 29.72 15.91
C GLU A 61 -27.95 29.50 16.86
N ALA A 62 -27.56 28.25 17.10
CA ALA A 62 -26.37 27.92 17.90
C ALA A 62 -25.08 28.51 17.31
N VAL A 63 -24.96 28.53 15.98
CA VAL A 63 -23.85 29.19 15.27
C VAL A 63 -23.97 30.72 15.39
N ALA A 64 -25.17 31.27 15.16
CA ALA A 64 -25.39 32.72 15.18
C ALA A 64 -25.07 33.34 16.55
N ILE A 65 -25.45 32.69 17.65
CA ILE A 65 -25.11 33.14 19.00
C ILE A 65 -23.59 33.15 19.20
N ARG A 66 -22.91 32.02 18.89
CA ARG A 66 -21.46 31.91 19.08
C ARG A 66 -20.67 32.88 18.20
N LEU A 67 -21.08 33.08 16.95
CA LEU A 67 -20.48 34.09 16.06
C LEU A 67 -20.65 35.51 16.61
N ARG A 68 -21.83 35.83 17.17
CA ARG A 68 -22.08 37.15 17.76
C ARG A 68 -21.21 37.39 18.99
N LEU A 69 -21.11 36.42 19.89
CA LEU A 69 -20.26 36.52 21.07
C LEU A 69 -18.80 36.70 20.68
N LEU A 70 -18.31 35.86 19.75
CA LEU A 70 -16.93 35.90 19.30
C LEU A 70 -16.59 37.22 18.58
N SER A 71 -17.47 37.71 17.69
CA SER A 71 -17.26 38.97 16.96
C SER A 71 -17.31 40.23 17.84
N ARG A 72 -17.92 40.16 19.02
CA ARG A 72 -17.96 41.26 20.00
C ARG A 72 -16.79 41.21 20.98
N GLY A 73 -15.86 40.26 20.83
CA GLY A 73 -14.81 40.01 21.82
C GLY A 73 -15.36 39.48 23.16
N GLN A 74 -16.60 39.01 23.18
CA GLN A 74 -17.23 38.46 24.39
C GLN A 74 -16.84 36.99 24.49
N VAL A 75 -16.00 36.65 25.48
CA VAL A 75 -15.46 35.30 25.73
C VAL A 75 -14.48 34.85 24.63
N LEU A 76 -13.32 35.51 24.58
CA LEU A 76 -12.21 35.13 23.71
C LEU A 76 -11.44 33.97 24.30
N THR A 77 -11.99 32.77 24.14
CA THR A 77 -11.38 31.54 24.65
C THR A 77 -11.20 30.51 23.54
N ALA A 78 -10.16 29.68 23.67
CA ALA A 78 -9.98 28.52 22.80
C ALA A 78 -11.19 27.57 22.84
N ARG A 79 -11.87 27.49 24.00
CA ARG A 79 -13.09 26.72 24.18
C ARG A 79 -14.22 27.22 23.28
N LEU A 80 -14.53 28.52 23.29
CA LEU A 80 -15.62 29.07 22.46
C LEU A 80 -15.35 28.86 20.97
N ALA A 81 -14.11 29.07 20.51
CA ALA A 81 -13.74 28.82 19.12
C ALA A 81 -13.90 27.34 18.72
N GLY A 82 -13.57 26.41 19.64
CA GLY A 82 -13.83 24.98 19.48
C GLY A 82 -15.31 24.65 19.40
N GLU A 83 -16.12 25.20 20.30
CA GLU A 83 -17.57 25.00 20.31
C GLU A 83 -18.27 25.57 19.07
N LEU A 84 -17.81 26.73 18.57
CA LEU A 84 -18.29 27.30 17.30
C LEU A 84 -17.97 26.37 16.13
N ASN A 85 -16.79 25.74 16.12
CA ASN A 85 -16.45 24.75 15.09
C ASN A 85 -17.37 23.53 15.10
N ASP A 86 -17.73 23.03 16.27
CA ASP A 86 -18.64 21.89 16.39
C ASP A 86 -20.08 22.28 16.03
N ALA A 87 -20.50 23.50 16.37
CA ALA A 87 -21.78 24.05 15.92
C ALA A 87 -21.84 24.20 14.40
N LEU A 88 -20.79 24.75 13.76
CA LEU A 88 -20.70 24.88 12.30
C LEU A 88 -20.70 23.53 11.59
N ARG A 89 -20.05 22.50 12.16
CA ARG A 89 -20.11 21.13 11.62
C ARG A 89 -21.54 20.60 11.58
N SER A 90 -22.26 20.76 12.69
CA SER A 90 -23.64 20.28 12.82
C SER A 90 -24.57 21.07 11.88
N PHE A 91 -24.36 22.38 11.77
CA PHE A 91 -25.09 23.25 10.84
C PHE A 91 -24.83 22.88 9.38
N GLU A 92 -23.57 22.67 8.97
CA GLU A 92 -23.25 22.26 7.59
C GLU A 92 -23.92 20.94 7.24
N GLN A 93 -23.87 19.97 8.15
CA GLN A 93 -24.54 18.68 7.97
C GLN A 93 -26.07 18.86 7.84
N ALA A 94 -26.70 19.64 8.72
CA ALA A 94 -28.15 19.89 8.67
C ALA A 94 -28.56 20.64 7.38
N ALA A 95 -27.77 21.63 6.97
CA ALA A 95 -27.98 22.39 5.74
C ALA A 95 -27.85 21.50 4.50
N ARG A 96 -26.87 20.59 4.47
CA ARG A 96 -26.71 19.60 3.39
C ARG A 96 -27.91 18.66 3.29
N HIS A 97 -28.39 18.12 4.42
CA HIS A 97 -29.58 17.26 4.45
C HIS A 97 -30.86 17.98 4.02
N SER A 98 -30.91 19.30 4.25
CA SER A 98 -32.03 20.16 3.89
C SER A 98 -31.89 20.80 2.50
N GLY A 99 -30.81 20.51 1.76
CA GLY A 99 -30.54 21.12 0.45
C GLY A 99 -30.27 22.63 0.47
N ARG A 100 -29.95 23.21 1.63
CA ARG A 100 -29.77 24.66 1.84
C ARG A 100 -28.34 25.11 1.57
N ARG A 101 -27.89 24.90 0.33
CA ARG A 101 -26.50 25.15 -0.11
C ARG A 101 -26.06 26.62 0.03
N GLU A 102 -26.89 27.56 -0.38
CA GLU A 102 -26.58 28.99 -0.31
C GLU A 102 -26.47 29.47 1.13
N LEU A 103 -27.41 29.07 1.99
CA LEU A 103 -27.39 29.35 3.42
C LEU A 103 -26.13 28.79 4.10
N ALA A 104 -25.72 27.56 3.76
CA ALA A 104 -24.48 26.99 4.26
C ALA A 104 -23.28 27.85 3.86
N THR A 105 -23.22 28.26 2.59
CA THR A 105 -22.13 29.06 2.03
C THR A 105 -22.03 30.43 2.72
N THR A 106 -23.14 31.16 2.86
CA THR A 106 -23.16 32.49 3.48
C THR A 106 -22.80 32.45 4.96
N THR A 107 -23.34 31.49 5.72
CA THR A 107 -23.04 31.33 7.15
C THR A 107 -21.59 30.95 7.39
N ILE A 108 -21.02 30.02 6.61
CA ILE A 108 -19.61 29.62 6.75
C ILE A 108 -18.67 30.76 6.34
N ARG A 109 -19.01 31.55 5.31
CA ARG A 109 -18.25 32.76 4.96
C ARG A 109 -18.24 33.79 6.08
N ARG A 110 -19.39 34.03 6.70
CA ARG A 110 -19.49 34.91 7.88
C ARG A 110 -18.61 34.40 9.03
N ALA A 111 -18.56 33.09 9.25
CA ALA A 111 -17.65 32.51 10.23
C ALA A 111 -16.18 32.76 9.89
N CYS A 112 -15.81 32.64 8.61
CA CYS A 112 -14.45 32.97 8.16
C CYS A 112 -14.10 34.44 8.42
N ASP A 113 -15.03 35.37 8.19
CA ASP A 113 -14.82 36.79 8.45
C ASP A 113 -14.60 37.07 9.94
N VAL A 114 -15.42 36.47 10.81
CA VAL A 114 -15.26 36.59 12.27
C VAL A 114 -13.94 35.98 12.74
N TYR A 115 -13.58 34.77 12.31
CA TYR A 115 -12.30 34.17 12.67
C TYR A 115 -11.10 35.02 12.19
N ARG A 116 -11.20 35.61 10.99
CA ARG A 116 -10.19 36.54 10.46
C ARG A 116 -10.02 37.78 11.32
N GLN A 117 -11.13 38.43 11.65
CA GLN A 117 -11.11 39.63 12.49
C GLN A 117 -10.54 39.32 13.88
N VAL A 118 -11.08 38.29 14.53
CA VAL A 118 -10.72 37.93 15.91
C VAL A 118 -9.25 37.49 15.99
N ALA A 119 -8.74 36.73 15.03
CA ALA A 119 -7.32 36.37 15.02
C ALA A 119 -6.37 37.57 14.88
N ARG A 120 -6.82 38.65 14.23
CA ARG A 120 -6.04 39.89 14.05
C ARG A 120 -6.08 40.77 15.29
N GLU A 121 -7.25 40.89 15.92
CA GLU A 121 -7.46 41.73 17.11
C GLU A 121 -6.97 41.07 18.40
N HIS A 122 -6.99 39.72 18.45
CA HIS A 122 -6.75 38.93 19.64
C HIS A 122 -5.75 37.79 19.39
N PRO A 123 -4.43 38.06 19.43
CA PRO A 123 -3.38 37.08 19.14
C PRO A 123 -3.46 35.81 19.99
N GLU A 124 -3.98 35.89 21.23
CA GLU A 124 -4.13 34.78 22.16
C GLU A 124 -5.10 33.68 21.69
N VAL A 125 -6.07 34.04 20.83
CA VAL A 125 -7.03 33.09 20.22
C VAL A 125 -6.78 32.84 18.73
N ALA A 126 -5.70 33.38 18.17
CA ALA A 126 -5.38 33.22 16.75
C ALA A 126 -5.21 31.75 16.33
N GLY A 127 -4.62 30.92 17.20
CA GLY A 127 -4.46 29.47 16.95
C GLY A 127 -5.81 28.75 16.74
N PRO A 128 -6.74 28.82 17.71
CA PRO A 128 -8.10 28.29 17.54
C PRO A 128 -8.86 28.86 16.33
N CYS A 129 -8.67 30.14 16.01
CA CYS A 129 -9.28 30.75 14.82
C CYS A 129 -8.74 30.13 13.52
N ALA A 130 -7.44 29.85 13.44
CA ALA A 130 -6.84 29.15 12.31
C ALA A 130 -7.37 27.71 12.14
N ASP A 131 -7.65 27.02 13.25
CA ASP A 131 -8.30 25.69 13.21
C ASP A 131 -9.73 25.80 12.65
N GLY A 132 -10.46 26.84 13.02
CA GLY A 132 -11.80 27.08 12.49
C GLY A 132 -11.80 27.45 11.01
N LEU A 133 -10.89 28.32 10.58
CA LEU A 133 -10.69 28.66 9.17
C LEU A 133 -10.34 27.43 8.32
N SER A 134 -9.49 26.53 8.84
CA SER A 134 -9.14 25.27 8.15
C SER A 134 -10.38 24.39 7.94
N LYS A 135 -11.23 24.24 8.95
CA LYS A 135 -12.49 23.48 8.85
C LYS A 135 -13.49 24.15 7.90
N CYS A 136 -13.63 25.48 7.98
CA CYS A 136 -14.47 26.24 7.06
C CYS A 136 -14.03 26.05 5.60
N GLY A 137 -12.72 26.04 5.34
CA GLY A 137 -12.17 25.74 4.03
C GLY A 137 -12.58 24.37 3.49
N VAL A 138 -12.52 23.32 4.33
CA VAL A 138 -12.98 21.98 3.95
C VAL A 138 -14.47 21.96 3.60
N TRP A 139 -15.30 22.64 4.38
CA TRP A 139 -16.74 22.71 4.10
C TRP A 139 -17.06 23.53 2.85
N LEU A 140 -16.34 24.63 2.62
CA LEU A 140 -16.49 25.49 1.45
C LEU A 140 -15.97 24.86 0.16
N GLY A 141 -15.04 23.89 0.21
CA GLY A 141 -14.34 23.39 -0.99
C GLY A 141 -15.26 22.82 -2.09
N ARG A 142 -16.48 22.38 -1.75
CA ARG A 142 -17.49 21.96 -2.74
C ARG A 142 -18.58 23.00 -2.98
N LEU A 143 -18.63 24.07 -2.18
CA LEU A 143 -19.65 25.09 -2.16
C LEU A 143 -19.22 26.35 -2.89
N ASP A 144 -18.07 26.89 -2.51
CA ASP A 144 -17.42 28.12 -2.98
C ASP A 144 -15.90 27.92 -2.86
N GLN A 145 -15.28 27.57 -3.99
CA GLN A 145 -13.89 27.14 -4.02
C GLN A 145 -12.91 28.30 -3.79
N ASP A 146 -13.29 29.53 -4.13
CA ASP A 146 -12.44 30.71 -3.90
C ASP A 146 -12.47 31.10 -2.42
N ALA A 147 -13.64 31.06 -1.78
CA ALA A 147 -13.75 31.25 -0.34
C ALA A 147 -13.02 30.14 0.45
N ALA A 148 -13.03 28.90 -0.05
CA ALA A 148 -12.29 27.80 0.54
C ALA A 148 -10.77 28.03 0.52
N VAL A 149 -10.23 28.42 -0.63
CA VAL A 149 -8.80 28.76 -0.76
C VAL A 149 -8.46 29.95 0.14
N ALA A 150 -9.27 31.01 0.15
CA ALA A 150 -9.03 32.17 1.01
C ALA A 150 -9.01 31.81 2.50
N ALA A 151 -9.93 30.97 2.97
CA ALA A 151 -9.98 30.53 4.35
C ALA A 151 -8.76 29.68 4.75
N THR A 152 -8.39 28.69 3.92
CA THR A 152 -7.23 27.82 4.21
C THR A 152 -5.90 28.54 4.09
N GLU A 153 -5.81 29.53 3.19
CA GLU A 153 -4.64 30.38 3.05
C GLU A 153 -4.45 31.27 4.28
N GLU A 154 -5.53 31.87 4.79
CA GLU A 154 -5.47 32.64 6.04
C GLU A 154 -5.08 31.76 7.23
N ALA A 155 -5.65 30.56 7.35
CA ALA A 155 -5.28 29.61 8.39
C ALA A 155 -3.77 29.29 8.36
N ALA A 156 -3.24 29.01 7.17
CA ALA A 156 -1.81 28.77 6.97
C ALA A 156 -0.97 30.00 7.36
N ARG A 157 -1.39 31.22 6.99
CA ARG A 157 -0.68 32.47 7.34
C ARG A 157 -0.65 32.74 8.84
N ILE A 158 -1.78 32.55 9.53
CA ILE A 158 -1.85 32.69 10.99
C ILE A 158 -0.93 31.65 11.65
N ARG A 159 -0.98 30.39 11.20
CA ARG A 159 -0.09 29.34 11.73
C ARG A 159 1.38 29.58 11.42
N ALA A 160 1.70 30.19 10.28
CA ALA A 160 3.06 30.59 9.94
C ALA A 160 3.59 31.61 10.97
N ALA A 161 2.82 32.66 11.27
CA ALA A 161 3.18 33.67 12.28
C ALA A 161 3.36 33.03 13.68
N LEU A 162 2.45 32.14 14.08
CA LEU A 162 2.55 31.43 15.36
C LEU A 162 3.78 30.50 15.43
N ALA A 163 4.11 29.79 14.35
CA ALA A 163 5.29 28.92 14.28
C ALA A 163 6.61 29.69 14.18
N ALA A 164 6.58 30.91 13.63
CA ALA A 164 7.72 31.81 13.65
C ALA A 164 8.05 32.25 15.08
N ALA A 165 7.02 32.62 15.86
CA ALA A 165 7.16 33.05 17.26
C ALA A 165 7.43 31.86 18.22
N ASN A 166 6.83 30.69 17.96
CA ASN A 166 7.00 29.49 18.78
C ASN A 166 7.32 28.27 17.89
N PRO A 167 8.59 27.84 17.80
CA PRO A 167 9.04 26.74 16.95
C PRO A 167 8.29 25.41 17.17
N GLU A 168 7.81 25.13 18.39
CA GLU A 168 7.06 23.91 18.74
C GLU A 168 5.73 23.80 17.98
N LEU A 169 5.24 24.91 17.41
CA LEU A 169 4.01 24.94 16.62
C LEU A 169 4.22 24.58 15.14
N SER A 170 5.43 24.19 14.73
CA SER A 170 5.75 23.82 13.33
C SER A 170 4.85 22.70 12.80
N GLY A 171 4.51 21.69 13.62
CA GLY A 171 3.58 20.62 13.22
C GLY A 171 2.17 21.13 12.90
N LYS A 172 1.64 22.08 13.69
CA LYS A 172 0.33 22.70 13.41
C LYS A 172 0.35 23.55 12.15
N TYR A 173 1.48 24.19 11.85
CA TYR A 173 1.67 24.90 10.60
C TYR A 173 1.70 23.93 9.40
N LEU A 174 2.45 22.82 9.51
CA LEU A 174 2.50 21.78 8.49
C LEU A 174 1.11 21.20 8.17
N ALA A 175 0.26 20.97 9.18
CA ALA A 175 -1.11 20.53 8.99
C ALA A 175 -1.97 21.55 8.20
N SER A 176 -1.78 22.85 8.43
CA SER A 176 -2.49 23.90 7.69
C SER A 176 -2.00 24.03 6.25
N LEU A 177 -0.69 23.85 6.01
CA LEU A 177 -0.12 23.78 4.66
C LEU A 177 -0.68 22.58 3.87
N SER A 178 -0.80 21.41 4.51
CA SER A 178 -1.42 20.21 3.93
C SER A 178 -2.87 20.49 3.52
N THR A 179 -3.64 21.17 4.39
CA THR A 179 -5.04 21.53 4.12
C THR A 179 -5.17 22.55 2.98
N LEU A 180 -4.29 23.56 2.93
CA LEU A 180 -4.22 24.52 1.84
C LEU A 180 -3.92 23.85 0.50
N LEU A 181 -2.91 22.97 0.45
CA LEU A 181 -2.57 22.25 -0.79
C LEU A 181 -3.74 21.39 -1.27
N ARG A 182 -4.37 20.63 -0.37
CA ARG A 182 -5.56 19.82 -0.69
C ARG A 182 -6.69 20.67 -1.26
N THR A 183 -6.91 21.85 -0.68
CA THR A 183 -7.95 22.78 -1.14
C THR A 183 -7.62 23.32 -2.52
N LEU A 184 -6.36 23.70 -2.79
CA LEU A 184 -5.91 24.13 -4.11
C LEU A 184 -6.07 23.05 -5.18
N MET A 185 -5.91 21.77 -4.83
CA MET A 185 -6.06 20.65 -5.76
C MET A 185 -7.51 20.42 -6.24
N VAL A 186 -8.52 20.84 -5.48
CA VAL A 186 -9.92 20.64 -5.88
C VAL A 186 -10.21 21.44 -7.15
N GLY A 187 -10.58 20.72 -8.22
CA GLY A 187 -10.93 21.30 -9.52
C GLY A 187 -9.74 21.85 -10.32
N ARG A 188 -8.49 21.58 -9.92
CA ARG A 188 -7.28 22.11 -10.60
C ARG A 188 -6.31 21.00 -10.97
N SER A 189 -5.51 21.23 -12.02
CA SER A 189 -4.42 20.32 -12.35
C SER A 189 -3.37 20.31 -11.23
N ARG A 190 -2.70 19.18 -11.04
CA ARG A 190 -1.60 19.02 -10.07
C ARG A 190 -0.52 20.10 -10.25
N LYS A 191 -0.13 20.37 -11.50
CA LYS A 191 0.89 21.38 -11.82
C LYS A 191 0.47 22.77 -11.36
N GLN A 192 -0.78 23.16 -11.66
CA GLN A 192 -1.32 24.46 -11.28
C GLN A 192 -1.43 24.60 -9.75
N ALA A 193 -1.98 23.59 -9.06
CA ALA A 193 -2.14 23.61 -7.62
C ALA A 193 -0.79 23.73 -6.88
N ILE A 194 0.23 23.00 -7.33
CA ILE A 194 1.59 23.08 -6.76
C ILE A 194 2.21 24.46 -7.00
N ALA A 195 2.02 25.07 -8.18
CA ALA A 195 2.54 26.40 -8.46
C ALA A 195 1.91 27.45 -7.52
N MET A 196 0.58 27.45 -7.40
CA MET A 196 -0.16 28.34 -6.50
C MET A 196 0.20 28.12 -5.02
N TYR A 197 0.43 26.86 -4.62
CA TYR A 197 0.88 26.52 -3.29
C TYR A 197 2.27 27.08 -3.01
N ARG A 198 3.22 26.91 -3.95
CA ARG A 198 4.60 27.37 -3.79
C ARG A 198 4.70 28.89 -3.63
N GLU A 199 3.90 29.64 -4.37
CA GLU A 199 3.80 31.10 -4.22
C GLU A 199 3.43 31.49 -2.78
N ARG A 200 2.37 30.88 -2.24
CA ARG A 200 1.89 31.11 -0.86
C ARG A 200 2.90 30.63 0.18
N TYR A 201 3.45 29.43 -0.01
CA TYR A 201 4.47 28.86 0.87
C TYR A 201 5.68 29.78 0.96
N ALA A 202 6.18 30.29 -0.17
CA ALA A 202 7.29 31.23 -0.21
C ALA A 202 6.96 32.58 0.43
N ALA A 203 5.72 33.06 0.30
CA ALA A 203 5.28 34.31 0.92
C ALA A 203 5.22 34.24 2.45
N PHE A 204 4.88 33.07 3.04
CA PHE A 204 4.65 32.95 4.48
C PHE A 204 5.79 32.23 5.23
N THR A 205 6.68 31.52 4.53
CA THR A 205 7.68 30.64 5.15
C THR A 205 9.10 31.15 4.95
N SER A 206 9.73 31.56 6.06
CA SER A 206 11.16 31.90 6.05
C SER A 206 12.04 30.66 5.92
N THR A 207 13.31 30.87 5.56
CA THR A 207 14.31 29.79 5.48
C THR A 207 14.42 29.00 6.78
N THR A 208 14.47 29.67 7.93
CA THR A 208 14.53 29.01 9.25
C THR A 208 13.31 28.16 9.53
N MET A 209 12.11 28.63 9.14
CA MET A 209 10.89 27.83 9.27
C MET A 209 10.91 26.61 8.34
N SER A 210 11.44 26.76 7.12
CA SER A 210 11.57 25.62 6.18
C SER A 210 12.46 24.51 6.77
N ILE A 211 13.57 24.86 7.41
CA ILE A 211 14.44 23.89 8.10
C ILE A 211 13.68 23.15 9.21
N ARG A 212 12.92 23.89 10.04
CA ARG A 212 12.11 23.29 11.13
C ARG A 212 11.02 22.38 10.58
N LEU A 213 10.34 22.78 9.51
CA LEU A 213 9.31 21.97 8.86
C LEU A 213 9.87 20.66 8.31
N ARG A 214 11.11 20.66 7.77
CA ARG A 214 11.78 19.43 7.31
C ARG A 214 12.19 18.52 8.47
N ALA A 215 12.42 19.09 9.65
CA ALA A 215 12.69 18.35 10.87
C ALA A 215 11.43 17.80 11.56
N CYS A 216 10.21 18.18 11.12
CA CYS A 216 8.97 17.63 11.65
C CYS A 216 8.89 16.11 11.47
N GLY A 217 8.22 15.46 12.42
CA GLY A 217 8.09 14.01 12.43
C GLY A 217 7.19 13.50 11.31
N ILE A 218 7.46 12.29 10.81
CA ILE A 218 6.58 11.65 9.83
C ILE A 218 5.19 11.34 10.42
N GLN A 219 5.06 11.24 11.74
CA GLN A 219 3.80 11.08 12.45
C GLN A 219 2.90 12.33 12.42
N ASP A 220 3.49 13.51 12.18
CA ASP A 220 2.75 14.77 12.08
C ASP A 220 2.14 14.96 10.68
N LEU A 221 2.40 14.02 9.78
CA LEU A 221 1.87 14.01 8.42
C LEU A 221 0.63 13.12 8.33
N ASP A 222 -0.33 13.59 7.55
CA ASP A 222 -1.48 12.81 7.13
C ASP A 222 -1.07 11.83 6.01
N LEU A 223 -0.26 10.83 6.37
CA LEU A 223 0.18 9.72 5.53
C LEU A 223 -0.77 8.53 5.66
N THR A 224 -0.99 7.79 4.58
CA THR A 224 -1.65 6.49 4.68
C THR A 224 -0.89 5.56 5.62
N PRO A 225 -1.57 4.62 6.33
CA PRO A 225 -0.90 3.66 7.21
C PRO A 225 0.20 2.86 6.50
N LYS A 226 0.03 2.61 5.19
CA LYS A 226 1.01 1.96 4.33
C LYS A 226 2.27 2.80 4.14
N SER A 227 2.12 4.06 3.69
CA SER A 227 3.24 4.98 3.52
C SER A 227 3.98 5.27 4.82
N HIS A 228 3.23 5.44 5.92
CA HIS A 228 3.82 5.61 7.24
C HIS A 228 4.65 4.39 7.66
N ARG A 229 4.10 3.17 7.51
CA ARG A 229 4.84 1.93 7.83
C ARG A 229 6.12 1.80 6.99
N ALA A 230 6.04 2.05 5.69
CA ALA A 230 7.21 1.97 4.81
C ALA A 230 8.33 2.93 5.25
N LEU A 231 8.00 4.18 5.62
CA LEU A 231 8.99 5.13 6.13
C LEU A 231 9.59 4.70 7.47
N VAL A 232 8.77 4.17 8.40
CA VAL A 232 9.25 3.67 9.70
C VAL A 232 10.21 2.49 9.52
N GLU A 233 9.89 1.54 8.64
CA GLU A 233 10.75 0.39 8.34
C GLU A 233 12.07 0.79 7.65
N LEU A 234 12.07 1.91 6.93
CA LEU A 234 13.28 2.53 6.36
C LEU A 234 14.04 3.41 7.37
N GLY A 235 13.63 3.40 8.65
CA GLY A 235 14.29 4.17 9.71
C GLY A 235 14.08 5.68 9.64
N CYS A 236 13.13 6.15 8.83
CA CYS A 236 12.82 7.57 8.70
C CYS A 236 11.93 8.02 9.87
N ARG A 237 12.36 9.06 10.57
CA ARG A 237 11.61 9.74 11.64
C ARG A 237 11.17 11.14 11.23
N THR A 238 11.85 11.76 10.27
CA THR A 238 11.57 13.14 9.82
C THR A 238 11.35 13.22 8.30
N LEU A 239 10.74 14.31 7.85
CA LEU A 239 10.59 14.63 6.42
C LEU A 239 11.94 14.73 5.69
N GLU A 240 12.94 15.32 6.34
CA GLU A 240 14.29 15.46 5.81
C GLU A 240 14.92 14.09 5.53
N GLN A 241 14.74 13.12 6.43
CA GLN A 241 15.22 11.75 6.23
C GLN A 241 14.45 11.06 5.10
N ALA A 242 13.12 11.22 5.07
CA ALA A 242 12.30 10.68 3.98
C ALA A 242 12.73 11.23 2.61
N GLY A 243 13.15 12.49 2.53
CA GLY A 243 13.64 13.13 1.30
C GLY A 243 14.98 12.62 0.78
N ARG A 244 15.73 11.84 1.58
CA ARG A 244 17.00 11.20 1.18
C ARG A 244 16.81 9.80 0.62
N LEU A 245 15.61 9.26 0.73
CA LEU A 245 15.28 7.95 0.18
C LEU A 245 15.27 7.98 -1.35
N THR A 246 15.37 6.79 -1.94
CA THR A 246 15.12 6.58 -3.36
C THR A 246 13.72 6.05 -3.61
N GLN A 247 13.20 6.24 -4.82
CA GLN A 247 11.91 5.66 -5.22
C GLN A 247 11.90 4.13 -5.03
N GLN A 248 13.02 3.48 -5.38
CA GLN A 248 13.17 2.02 -5.27
C GLN A 248 13.14 1.53 -3.81
N GLN A 249 13.79 2.22 -2.87
CA GLN A 249 13.74 1.86 -1.44
C GLN A 249 12.30 1.88 -0.91
N VAL A 250 11.53 2.89 -1.29
CA VAL A 250 10.11 3.01 -0.92
C VAL A 250 9.29 1.91 -1.58
N MET A 251 9.47 1.67 -2.89
CA MET A 251 8.75 0.60 -3.61
C MET A 251 9.03 -0.78 -3.02
N PHE A 252 10.28 -1.07 -2.67
CA PHE A 252 10.65 -2.35 -2.07
C PHE A 252 9.88 -2.60 -0.76
N LYS A 253 9.80 -1.59 0.11
CA LYS A 253 9.05 -1.67 1.37
C LYS A 253 7.54 -1.56 1.21
N SER A 254 7.04 -1.10 0.06
CA SER A 254 5.62 -0.93 -0.23
C SER A 254 5.03 -2.00 -1.16
N SER A 255 5.78 -3.09 -1.39
CA SER A 255 5.40 -4.18 -2.31
C SER A 255 5.20 -3.72 -3.76
N GLY A 256 6.08 -2.83 -4.24
CA GLY A 256 6.08 -2.31 -5.61
C GLY A 256 5.04 -1.21 -5.88
N ASP A 257 4.47 -0.61 -4.83
CA ASP A 257 3.38 0.34 -4.98
C ASP A 257 3.86 1.76 -5.27
N LEU A 258 3.62 2.19 -6.52
CA LEU A 258 3.94 3.52 -7.00
C LEU A 258 3.11 4.62 -6.30
N SER A 259 1.89 4.32 -5.85
CA SER A 259 1.05 5.31 -5.16
C SER A 259 1.63 5.75 -3.82
N THR A 260 2.35 4.85 -3.14
CA THR A 260 3.12 5.14 -1.92
C THR A 260 4.24 6.16 -2.21
N VAL A 261 4.97 5.96 -3.32
CA VAL A 261 6.03 6.89 -3.77
C VAL A 261 5.44 8.26 -4.11
N GLU A 262 4.31 8.29 -4.82
CA GLU A 262 3.63 9.54 -5.18
C GLU A 262 3.15 10.30 -3.95
N GLU A 263 2.56 9.61 -2.97
CA GLU A 263 2.13 10.21 -1.70
C GLU A 263 3.31 10.81 -0.93
N ILE A 264 4.43 10.09 -0.80
CA ILE A 264 5.62 10.61 -0.12
C ILE A 264 6.16 11.84 -0.88
N ASN A 265 6.27 11.78 -2.21
CA ASN A 265 6.68 12.91 -3.03
C ASN A 265 5.81 14.15 -2.82
N TRP A 266 4.50 13.97 -2.62
CA TRP A 266 3.60 15.06 -2.27
C TRP A 266 3.95 15.69 -0.91
N LYS A 267 4.22 14.87 0.10
CA LYS A 267 4.58 15.37 1.43
C LYS A 267 5.94 16.09 1.43
N LEU A 268 6.90 15.60 0.64
CA LEU A 268 8.18 16.28 0.42
C LEU A 268 7.98 17.64 -0.24
N ALA A 269 7.11 17.71 -1.26
CA ALA A 269 6.81 18.95 -1.95
C ALA A 269 6.19 20.01 -1.04
N LEU A 270 5.44 19.62 0.01
CA LEU A 270 4.89 20.57 1.00
C LEU A 270 5.99 21.41 1.65
N VAL A 271 7.16 20.82 1.93
CA VAL A 271 8.27 21.48 2.64
C VAL A 271 9.40 21.91 1.71
N GLY A 272 9.13 21.96 0.41
CA GLY A 272 10.10 22.38 -0.61
C GLY A 272 11.22 21.37 -0.85
N LEU A 273 11.06 20.12 -0.43
CA LEU A 273 11.99 19.04 -0.77
C LEU A 273 11.72 18.54 -2.19
N ARG A 274 12.78 18.05 -2.84
CA ARG A 274 12.67 17.48 -4.19
C ARG A 274 11.96 16.13 -4.13
N PRO A 275 11.30 15.71 -5.22
CA PRO A 275 10.83 14.34 -5.35
C PRO A 275 11.98 13.35 -5.18
N LEU A 276 11.67 12.17 -4.65
CA LEU A 276 12.58 11.03 -4.55
C LEU A 276 13.18 10.74 -5.94
N ALA A 277 14.50 10.60 -5.98
CA ALA A 277 15.19 10.21 -7.20
C ALA A 277 14.97 8.72 -7.49
N PRO A 278 14.94 8.31 -8.77
CA PRO A 278 15.17 6.91 -9.13
C PRO A 278 16.53 6.51 -8.56
N GLY A 279 16.54 5.60 -7.59
CA GLY A 279 17.78 5.03 -7.07
C GLY A 279 18.38 4.11 -8.13
N THR A 280 19.69 3.88 -8.04
CA THR A 280 20.29 2.63 -8.47
C THR A 280 20.35 1.72 -7.25
N GLU A 281 20.20 0.40 -7.43
CA GLU A 281 20.33 -0.55 -6.34
C GLU A 281 21.63 -0.29 -5.55
N GLN A 282 21.52 -0.32 -4.23
CA GLN A 282 22.69 -0.72 -3.45
C GLN A 282 22.71 -2.23 -3.58
N ASP A 283 23.75 -2.79 -4.20
CA ASP A 283 24.03 -4.23 -4.15
C ASP A 283 23.94 -4.66 -2.69
N GLN A 284 22.85 -5.33 -2.33
CA GLN A 284 22.82 -6.03 -1.06
C GLN A 284 23.87 -7.14 -1.18
N PRO A 285 24.77 -7.32 -0.19
CA PRO A 285 25.55 -8.54 -0.16
C PRO A 285 24.56 -9.70 -0.17
N ALA A 286 24.65 -10.55 -1.19
CA ALA A 286 23.77 -11.69 -1.36
C ALA A 286 23.72 -12.47 -0.03
N THR A 287 22.61 -12.36 0.69
CA THR A 287 22.41 -13.19 1.87
C THR A 287 22.45 -14.64 1.41
N PRO A 288 23.27 -15.52 2.02
CA PRO A 288 23.37 -16.91 1.61
C PRO A 288 21.98 -17.54 1.59
N VAL A 289 21.59 -18.10 0.45
CA VAL A 289 20.32 -18.80 0.26
C VAL A 289 20.17 -19.88 1.34
N GLN A 290 19.08 -19.83 2.10
CA GLN A 290 18.76 -20.90 3.05
C GLN A 290 18.18 -22.10 2.27
N ILE A 291 18.94 -23.19 2.24
CA ILE A 291 18.58 -24.43 1.52
C ILE A 291 17.22 -24.96 1.98
N GLY A 292 16.88 -24.82 3.26
CA GLY A 292 15.64 -25.33 3.87
C GLY A 292 14.33 -24.81 3.27
N SER A 293 14.31 -23.62 2.66
CA SER A 293 13.13 -23.03 2.03
C SER A 293 13.18 -23.05 0.50
N THR A 294 14.23 -23.65 -0.08
CA THR A 294 14.46 -23.64 -1.53
C THR A 294 13.85 -24.88 -2.17
N PHE A 295 13.22 -24.71 -3.32
CA PHE A 295 12.72 -25.79 -4.15
C PHE A 295 13.13 -25.57 -5.60
N GLY A 296 13.20 -26.65 -6.36
CA GLY A 296 13.43 -26.57 -7.79
C GLY A 296 12.51 -27.47 -8.60
N ALA A 297 12.24 -27.03 -9.81
CA ALA A 297 11.37 -27.70 -10.76
C ALA A 297 11.91 -27.49 -12.18
N LEU A 298 11.56 -28.42 -13.07
CA LEU A 298 11.80 -28.29 -14.50
C LEU A 298 10.50 -27.92 -15.20
N SER A 299 10.60 -27.20 -16.31
CA SER A 299 9.48 -26.88 -17.17
C SER A 299 9.87 -27.15 -18.61
N VAL A 300 9.14 -28.03 -19.27
CA VAL A 300 9.32 -28.41 -20.67
C VAL A 300 8.28 -27.68 -21.51
N TYR A 301 8.71 -26.95 -22.54
CA TYR A 301 7.76 -26.28 -23.44
C TYR A 301 7.28 -27.24 -24.54
N LEU A 302 6.03 -27.67 -24.45
CA LEU A 302 5.38 -28.54 -25.44
C LEU A 302 3.89 -28.18 -25.56
N PRO A 303 3.51 -27.29 -26.49
CA PRO A 303 2.12 -26.86 -26.69
C PRO A 303 1.31 -27.89 -27.50
N ALA A 304 1.33 -29.16 -27.10
CA ALA A 304 0.61 -30.27 -27.72
C ALA A 304 -0.55 -30.77 -26.82
N ARG A 305 -1.60 -31.34 -27.42
CA ARG A 305 -2.76 -31.86 -26.66
C ARG A 305 -2.42 -33.09 -25.80
N ASP A 306 -1.39 -33.83 -26.20
CA ASP A 306 -0.88 -35.04 -25.56
C ASP A 306 0.46 -34.79 -24.85
N ALA A 307 0.78 -33.54 -24.54
CA ALA A 307 2.08 -33.14 -23.98
C ALA A 307 2.46 -33.91 -22.70
N ILE A 308 1.52 -34.10 -21.76
CA ILE A 308 1.76 -34.88 -20.54
C ILE A 308 2.19 -36.31 -20.88
N ALA A 309 1.51 -36.96 -21.83
CA ALA A 309 1.80 -38.35 -22.18
C ALA A 309 3.19 -38.49 -22.83
N GLN A 310 3.55 -37.56 -23.72
CA GLN A 310 4.88 -37.52 -24.37
C GLN A 310 5.99 -37.26 -23.36
N VAL A 311 5.85 -36.22 -22.52
CA VAL A 311 6.85 -35.88 -21.50
C VAL A 311 6.97 -37.01 -20.48
N ARG A 312 5.87 -37.64 -20.06
CA ARG A 312 5.88 -38.80 -19.17
C ARG A 312 6.66 -39.97 -19.77
N ALA A 313 6.43 -40.30 -21.05
CA ALA A 313 7.17 -41.36 -21.73
C ALA A 313 8.67 -41.04 -21.81
N ALA A 314 9.03 -39.79 -22.10
CA ALA A 314 10.42 -39.34 -22.14
C ALA A 314 11.10 -39.38 -20.77
N ILE A 315 10.39 -39.02 -19.68
CA ILE A 315 10.90 -39.17 -18.31
C ILE A 315 11.17 -40.65 -18.01
N ILE A 316 10.24 -41.55 -18.30
CA ILE A 316 10.44 -42.99 -18.07
C ILE A 316 11.64 -43.51 -18.86
N ALA A 317 11.75 -43.13 -20.14
CA ALA A 317 12.90 -43.50 -20.97
C ALA A 317 14.21 -42.93 -20.42
N ALA A 318 14.19 -41.68 -19.91
CA ALA A 318 15.36 -41.07 -19.30
C ALA A 318 15.80 -41.82 -18.04
N TYR A 319 14.91 -42.17 -17.11
CA TYR A 319 15.28 -42.93 -15.91
C TYR A 319 15.74 -44.36 -16.24
N ALA A 320 15.16 -45.00 -17.26
CA ALA A 320 15.55 -46.34 -17.68
C ALA A 320 17.00 -46.43 -18.20
N VAL A 321 17.58 -45.33 -18.71
CA VAL A 321 19.01 -45.28 -19.10
C VAL A 321 19.94 -45.51 -17.91
N ASP A 322 19.49 -45.18 -16.69
CA ASP A 322 20.25 -45.39 -15.45
C ASP A 322 19.63 -46.51 -14.59
N ASP A 323 19.00 -47.50 -15.23
CA ASP A 323 18.41 -48.69 -14.58
C ASP A 323 17.35 -48.39 -13.51
N ALA A 324 16.70 -47.23 -13.58
CA ALA A 324 15.59 -46.85 -12.72
C ALA A 324 14.25 -47.00 -13.45
N TYR A 325 13.37 -47.84 -12.92
CA TYR A 325 12.10 -48.19 -13.56
C TYR A 325 10.90 -47.72 -12.73
N PRO A 326 9.79 -47.34 -13.38
CA PRO A 326 8.58 -46.93 -12.68
C PRO A 326 7.92 -48.13 -11.99
N LEU A 327 7.57 -47.97 -10.72
CA LEU A 327 6.81 -48.91 -9.92
C LEU A 327 5.43 -48.33 -9.58
N ASP A 328 4.48 -49.22 -9.29
CA ASP A 328 3.25 -48.81 -8.62
C ASP A 328 3.56 -48.37 -7.18
N ARG A 329 2.67 -47.53 -6.64
CA ARG A 329 2.84 -46.92 -5.32
C ARG A 329 3.05 -47.97 -4.21
N GLU A 330 2.31 -49.09 -4.25
CA GLU A 330 2.38 -50.11 -3.22
C GLU A 330 3.72 -50.85 -3.25
N SER A 331 4.20 -51.23 -4.43
CA SER A 331 5.53 -51.83 -4.61
C SER A 331 6.68 -50.88 -4.27
N TYR A 332 6.48 -49.57 -4.46
CA TYR A 332 7.49 -48.57 -4.10
C TYR A 332 7.58 -48.34 -2.58
N LEU A 333 6.44 -48.12 -1.91
CA LEU A 333 6.35 -47.79 -0.48
C LEU A 333 6.49 -49.01 0.45
N GLY A 334 6.12 -50.21 0.00
CA GLY A 334 6.05 -51.42 0.82
C GLY A 334 4.83 -51.45 1.77
N THR A 335 4.59 -52.60 2.42
CA THR A 335 3.40 -52.88 3.28
C THR A 335 3.34 -52.12 4.61
N HIS A 336 4.28 -51.21 4.90
CA HIS A 336 4.28 -50.39 6.11
C HIS A 336 4.14 -48.90 5.75
N GLU A 337 2.91 -48.40 5.78
CA GLU A 337 2.53 -46.98 5.60
C GLU A 337 3.14 -45.99 6.64
N SER A 338 3.94 -46.44 7.60
CA SER A 338 4.40 -45.57 8.70
C SER A 338 5.86 -45.12 8.53
N LYS A 339 5.98 -43.81 8.22
CA LYS A 339 7.18 -42.95 8.21
C LYS A 339 7.87 -42.75 6.86
N TRP A 340 7.14 -42.27 5.87
CA TRP A 340 7.75 -41.42 4.85
C TRP A 340 7.96 -40.01 5.44
N LYS A 341 9.20 -39.68 5.82
CA LYS A 341 9.59 -38.31 6.15
C LYS A 341 10.26 -37.72 4.92
N ILE A 342 9.67 -36.66 4.36
CA ILE A 342 10.35 -35.77 3.42
C ILE A 342 11.69 -35.39 4.07
N ARG A 343 12.81 -35.83 3.46
CA ARG A 343 14.15 -35.52 3.98
C ARG A 343 14.43 -34.04 3.81
N GLU A 344 15.36 -33.49 4.60
CA GLU A 344 15.80 -32.12 4.38
C GLU A 344 16.38 -31.95 2.96
N PRO A 345 16.26 -30.75 2.37
CA PRO A 345 16.72 -30.53 1.00
C PRO A 345 18.24 -30.62 0.94
N GLU A 346 18.75 -31.49 0.08
CA GLU A 346 20.17 -31.69 -0.14
C GLU A 346 20.49 -31.44 -1.62
N LEU A 347 21.65 -30.84 -1.88
CA LEU A 347 22.13 -30.63 -3.24
C LEU A 347 22.55 -31.96 -3.84
N ASN A 348 21.83 -32.44 -4.86
CA ASN A 348 22.16 -33.68 -5.54
C ASN A 348 23.16 -33.41 -6.68
N THR A 349 24.37 -33.94 -6.54
CA THR A 349 25.45 -33.81 -7.52
C THR A 349 25.67 -35.07 -8.35
N SER A 350 24.81 -36.09 -8.21
CA SER A 350 24.90 -37.31 -9.00
C SER A 350 24.83 -36.99 -10.50
N PRO A 351 25.57 -37.68 -11.37
CA PRO A 351 25.43 -37.54 -12.82
C PRO A 351 24.32 -38.43 -13.41
N THR A 352 23.77 -39.37 -12.62
CA THR A 352 22.80 -40.38 -13.07
C THR A 352 21.52 -40.29 -12.26
N LEU A 353 20.38 -40.49 -12.92
CA LEU A 353 19.06 -40.68 -12.32
C LEU A 353 19.02 -41.97 -11.51
N GLY A 354 18.06 -42.08 -10.59
CA GLY A 354 17.96 -43.21 -9.67
C GLY A 354 16.62 -43.21 -8.93
N ASP A 355 16.59 -43.76 -7.71
CA ASP A 355 15.41 -43.75 -6.85
C ASP A 355 14.85 -42.33 -6.70
N ASP A 356 13.58 -42.14 -7.05
CA ASP A 356 12.95 -40.82 -7.06
C ASP A 356 11.42 -40.87 -7.09
N ILE A 357 10.80 -39.75 -6.75
CA ILE A 357 9.37 -39.50 -6.95
C ILE A 357 9.25 -38.25 -7.82
N VAL A 358 8.57 -38.40 -8.94
CA VAL A 358 8.41 -37.33 -9.94
C VAL A 358 6.93 -37.04 -10.13
N LEU A 359 6.52 -35.80 -9.87
CA LEU A 359 5.18 -35.30 -10.21
C LEU A 359 5.25 -34.54 -11.52
N ILE A 360 4.30 -34.82 -12.40
CA ILE A 360 4.13 -34.15 -13.69
C ILE A 360 2.86 -33.32 -13.65
N ASP A 361 3.03 -32.00 -13.69
CA ASP A 361 1.94 -31.04 -13.80
C ASP A 361 1.93 -30.38 -15.19
N GLN A 362 0.78 -29.87 -15.63
CA GLN A 362 0.68 -29.10 -16.87
C GLN A 362 -0.08 -27.81 -16.53
N PRO A 363 0.64 -26.74 -16.16
CA PRO A 363 0.03 -25.44 -16.00
C PRO A 363 -0.46 -24.89 -17.35
N TYR A 364 -1.12 -23.72 -17.29
CA TYR A 364 -1.50 -22.97 -18.49
C TYR A 364 -0.27 -22.59 -19.33
N GLY A 365 -0.48 -22.34 -20.62
CA GLY A 365 0.53 -21.73 -21.49
C GLY A 365 1.52 -22.66 -22.17
N GLY A 366 1.22 -23.96 -22.25
CA GLY A 366 2.01 -24.92 -23.06
C GLY A 366 3.25 -25.48 -22.36
N TRP A 367 3.41 -25.20 -21.07
CA TRP A 367 4.46 -25.76 -20.23
C TRP A 367 3.99 -27.05 -19.56
N VAL A 368 4.87 -28.05 -19.48
CA VAL A 368 4.73 -29.23 -18.62
C VAL A 368 5.76 -29.10 -17.50
N THR A 369 5.29 -28.99 -16.27
CA THR A 369 6.11 -28.86 -15.07
C THR A 369 6.46 -30.23 -14.51
N ILE A 370 7.72 -30.43 -14.17
CA ILE A 370 8.24 -31.67 -13.61
C ILE A 370 8.88 -31.34 -12.27
N MET A 371 8.40 -32.00 -11.22
CA MET A 371 8.89 -31.79 -9.86
C MET A 371 9.41 -33.10 -9.31
N SER A 372 10.70 -33.15 -9.05
CA SER A 372 11.41 -34.33 -8.55
C SER A 372 11.82 -34.12 -7.11
N LEU A 373 11.62 -35.13 -6.26
CA LEU A 373 12.04 -35.04 -4.87
C LEU A 373 13.57 -35.12 -4.71
N ASN A 374 14.22 -35.93 -5.54
CA ASN A 374 15.66 -36.19 -5.48
C ASN A 374 16.49 -35.18 -6.29
N TRP A 375 15.88 -34.54 -7.29
CA TRP A 375 16.50 -33.55 -8.18
C TRP A 375 15.92 -32.14 -8.01
N GLU A 376 15.27 -31.90 -6.87
CA GLU A 376 14.74 -30.59 -6.47
C GLU A 376 15.85 -29.54 -6.36
N LEU A 377 17.04 -29.93 -5.90
CA LEU A 377 18.22 -29.08 -5.86
C LEU A 377 19.38 -29.74 -6.58
N THR A 378 19.87 -29.09 -7.63
CA THR A 378 20.96 -29.60 -8.48
C THR A 378 21.93 -28.47 -8.80
N PRO A 379 23.22 -28.77 -9.01
CA PRO A 379 24.13 -27.77 -9.54
C PRO A 379 23.61 -27.24 -10.88
N VAL A 380 23.67 -25.92 -11.03
CA VAL A 380 23.32 -25.24 -12.29
C VAL A 380 24.01 -25.93 -13.47
N ALA A 381 23.27 -26.12 -14.57
CA ALA A 381 23.69 -26.78 -15.80
C ALA A 381 23.89 -28.31 -15.71
N LYS A 382 23.77 -28.92 -14.53
CA LYS A 382 24.10 -30.35 -14.32
C LYS A 382 22.89 -31.24 -14.01
N ASN A 383 21.66 -30.77 -14.23
CA ASN A 383 20.48 -31.62 -14.03
C ASN A 383 20.40 -32.67 -15.16
N PRO A 384 20.56 -33.98 -14.87
CA PRO A 384 20.62 -35.02 -15.91
C PRO A 384 19.28 -35.22 -16.62
N LEU A 385 18.15 -35.03 -15.92
CA LEU A 385 16.83 -35.08 -16.53
C LEU A 385 16.63 -33.90 -17.50
N ALA A 386 17.02 -32.69 -17.10
CA ALA A 386 16.95 -31.51 -17.97
C ALA A 386 17.81 -31.68 -19.23
N LEU A 387 19.03 -32.21 -19.09
CA LEU A 387 19.93 -32.48 -20.21
C LEU A 387 19.29 -33.47 -21.21
N ARG A 388 18.70 -34.56 -20.73
CA ARG A 388 18.06 -35.57 -21.60
C ARG A 388 16.80 -35.04 -22.28
N LEU A 389 15.89 -34.43 -21.52
CA LEU A 389 14.66 -33.85 -22.09
C LEU A 389 14.94 -32.71 -23.07
N SER A 390 16.04 -31.98 -22.86
CA SER A 390 16.43 -30.88 -23.73
C SER A 390 16.92 -31.28 -25.13
N GLN A 391 17.08 -32.57 -25.38
CA GLN A 391 17.38 -33.08 -26.72
C GLN A 391 16.18 -32.89 -27.67
N ASP A 392 14.97 -33.02 -27.13
CA ASP A 392 13.74 -32.99 -27.90
C ASP A 392 12.95 -31.68 -27.73
N TRP A 393 13.10 -30.99 -26.59
CA TRP A 393 12.30 -29.79 -26.26
C TRP A 393 13.11 -28.70 -25.55
N PRO A 394 12.70 -27.43 -25.60
CA PRO A 394 13.25 -26.41 -24.71
C PRO A 394 12.88 -26.68 -23.25
N VAL A 395 13.87 -26.63 -22.34
CA VAL A 395 13.66 -26.89 -20.91
C VAL A 395 14.21 -25.75 -20.06
N ALA A 396 13.38 -25.26 -19.14
CA ALA A 396 13.76 -24.32 -18.10
C ALA A 396 13.89 -25.05 -16.75
N ALA A 397 15.05 -24.96 -16.11
CA ALA A 397 15.22 -25.36 -14.72
C ALA A 397 15.18 -24.13 -13.82
N ILE A 398 14.38 -24.18 -12.76
CA ILE A 398 14.15 -23.07 -11.85
C ILE A 398 14.34 -23.57 -10.44
N THR A 399 15.11 -22.83 -9.65
CA THR A 399 15.35 -23.16 -8.25
C THR A 399 15.03 -21.95 -7.42
N VAL A 400 13.90 -21.86 -6.72
CA VAL A 400 13.43 -20.63 -6.03
C VAL A 400 13.09 -20.84 -4.55
N THR A 401 12.78 -19.77 -3.80
CA THR A 401 12.10 -19.78 -2.49
C THR A 401 10.83 -18.93 -2.55
N ASP A 402 10.02 -18.96 -1.49
CA ASP A 402 8.75 -18.24 -1.38
C ASP A 402 8.76 -16.74 -1.74
N ASN A 403 9.86 -16.01 -1.46
CA ASN A 403 9.86 -14.53 -1.50
C ASN A 403 10.91 -13.86 -2.40
N VAL A 404 11.84 -14.60 -2.98
CA VAL A 404 12.91 -14.06 -3.85
C VAL A 404 12.91 -14.90 -5.12
N ALA A 405 13.26 -14.37 -6.30
CA ALA A 405 13.49 -15.20 -7.48
C ALA A 405 15.00 -15.38 -7.74
N TYR A 406 15.32 -16.51 -8.33
CA TYR A 406 16.56 -17.24 -8.15
C TYR A 406 17.09 -17.77 -9.49
N GLU A 407 18.11 -18.62 -9.41
CA GLU A 407 18.72 -19.36 -10.51
C GLU A 407 17.69 -19.94 -11.50
N LEU A 408 17.77 -19.45 -12.74
CA LEU A 408 17.05 -19.93 -13.91
C LEU A 408 18.08 -20.40 -14.92
N CYS A 409 17.99 -21.65 -15.34
CA CYS A 409 18.90 -22.24 -16.33
C CYS A 409 18.11 -22.78 -17.52
N TRP A 410 18.53 -22.40 -18.72
CA TRP A 410 17.91 -22.82 -19.96
C TRP A 410 18.71 -23.92 -20.62
N TYR A 411 18.02 -24.97 -21.06
CA TYR A 411 18.59 -26.12 -21.74
C TYR A 411 17.94 -26.29 -23.12
N GLU A 412 18.79 -26.56 -24.10
CA GLU A 412 18.38 -26.79 -25.48
C GLU A 412 19.43 -27.66 -26.18
N HIS A 413 18.99 -28.54 -27.08
CA HIS A 413 19.86 -29.45 -27.83
C HIS A 413 20.79 -30.31 -26.95
N GLY A 414 20.30 -30.75 -25.78
CA GLY A 414 21.05 -31.60 -24.86
C GLY A 414 22.10 -30.87 -24.01
N ALA A 415 22.12 -29.54 -24.00
CA ALA A 415 23.08 -28.74 -23.25
C ALA A 415 22.43 -27.56 -22.54
N ALA A 416 23.00 -27.15 -21.40
CA ALA A 416 22.70 -25.86 -20.80
C ALA A 416 23.30 -24.74 -21.67
N THR A 417 22.51 -23.72 -22.00
CA THR A 417 22.91 -22.65 -22.93
C THR A 417 22.86 -21.27 -22.29
N GLN A 418 21.84 -21.01 -21.46
CA GLN A 418 21.65 -19.70 -20.84
C GLN A 418 21.38 -19.80 -19.34
N TYR A 419 21.66 -18.72 -18.64
CA TYR A 419 21.52 -18.65 -17.20
C TYR A 419 21.24 -17.22 -16.69
N ALA A 420 20.39 -17.11 -15.68
CA ALA A 420 20.25 -15.91 -14.86
C ALA A 420 20.15 -16.28 -13.39
N ALA A 421 20.77 -15.48 -12.53
CA ALA A 421 20.62 -15.59 -11.09
C ALA A 421 20.86 -14.26 -10.40
N LEU A 422 20.15 -14.05 -9.30
CA LEU A 422 20.36 -12.94 -8.37
C LEU A 422 21.32 -13.31 -7.22
N GLY A 423 21.80 -14.55 -7.21
CA GLY A 423 22.77 -15.11 -6.26
C GLY A 423 22.86 -16.63 -6.45
N ARG A 424 24.04 -17.22 -6.19
CA ARG A 424 24.20 -18.69 -6.19
C ARG A 424 24.05 -19.23 -4.76
N PRO A 425 23.36 -20.36 -4.53
CA PRO A 425 23.44 -21.08 -3.27
C PRO A 425 24.90 -21.31 -2.88
N ALA A 426 25.24 -21.01 -1.62
CA ALA A 426 26.60 -21.15 -1.13
C ALA A 426 27.06 -22.61 -1.24
N GLY A 427 28.30 -22.84 -1.69
CA GLY A 427 28.89 -24.17 -1.85
C GLY A 427 28.81 -24.77 -3.26
N GLN A 428 28.17 -24.12 -4.23
CA GLN A 428 28.25 -24.56 -5.63
C GLN A 428 29.63 -24.25 -6.24
N ALA A 429 30.22 -25.24 -6.91
CA ALA A 429 31.42 -25.03 -7.71
C ALA A 429 31.18 -24.02 -8.86
N PRO A 430 32.20 -23.27 -9.30
CA PRO A 430 32.14 -22.49 -10.53
C PRO A 430 31.66 -23.34 -11.71
N LEU A 431 30.95 -22.73 -12.66
CA LEU A 431 30.57 -23.40 -13.90
C LEU A 431 31.84 -23.73 -14.70
N GLU A 432 31.97 -24.98 -15.13
CA GLU A 432 33.11 -25.43 -15.94
C GLU A 432 33.12 -24.79 -17.34
N LYS A 433 31.92 -24.57 -17.90
CA LYS A 433 31.70 -23.83 -19.15
C LYS A 433 30.86 -22.59 -18.86
N PRO A 434 31.28 -21.39 -19.29
CA PRO A 434 30.48 -20.19 -19.12
C PRO A 434 29.19 -20.30 -19.95
N LEU A 435 28.06 -20.02 -19.31
CA LEU A 435 26.76 -19.93 -19.97
C LEU A 435 26.48 -18.49 -20.40
N ALA A 436 25.70 -18.31 -21.46
CA ALA A 436 25.25 -17.00 -21.87
C ALA A 436 24.25 -16.42 -20.84
N PRO A 437 24.17 -15.09 -20.67
CA PRO A 437 23.11 -14.48 -19.88
C PRO A 437 21.72 -14.84 -20.44
N MET A 438 20.75 -15.07 -19.55
CA MET A 438 19.37 -15.36 -19.94
C MET A 438 18.78 -14.27 -20.83
N ASN A 439 18.29 -14.68 -21.99
CA ASN A 439 17.55 -13.81 -22.89
C ASN A 439 16.05 -13.81 -22.51
N PHE A 440 15.64 -12.82 -21.72
CA PHE A 440 14.25 -12.64 -21.33
C PHE A 440 13.32 -12.28 -22.50
N GLU A 441 13.85 -11.79 -23.63
CA GLU A 441 13.06 -11.55 -24.84
C GLU A 441 12.66 -12.89 -25.47
N THR A 442 13.59 -13.85 -25.52
CA THR A 442 13.30 -15.22 -25.96
C THR A 442 12.30 -15.90 -25.03
N LEU A 443 12.46 -15.75 -23.71
CA LEU A 443 11.50 -16.29 -22.75
C LEU A 443 10.08 -15.70 -22.92
N ALA A 444 9.98 -14.40 -23.24
CA ALA A 444 8.70 -13.74 -23.52
C ALA A 444 7.96 -14.33 -24.73
N LEU A 445 8.68 -14.87 -25.73
CA LEU A 445 8.05 -15.51 -26.90
C LEU A 445 7.28 -16.79 -26.54
N TYR A 446 7.69 -17.48 -25.48
CA TYR A 446 7.03 -18.68 -24.98
C TYR A 446 5.79 -18.38 -24.12
N ASN A 447 5.46 -17.10 -23.90
CA ASN A 447 4.32 -16.69 -23.10
C ASN A 447 3.08 -16.34 -23.96
N PRO A 448 1.94 -17.02 -23.77
CA PRO A 448 0.70 -16.73 -24.51
C PRO A 448 0.18 -15.29 -24.35
N ASP A 449 0.35 -14.70 -23.17
CA ASP A 449 -0.16 -13.37 -22.82
C ASP A 449 0.82 -12.23 -23.20
N ARG A 450 1.94 -12.57 -23.86
CA ARG A 450 2.96 -11.65 -24.38
C ARG A 450 3.46 -10.62 -23.35
N ALA A 451 3.96 -11.09 -22.21
CA ALA A 451 4.72 -10.24 -21.29
C ALA A 451 5.95 -9.63 -22.00
N THR A 452 6.18 -8.32 -21.86
CA THR A 452 7.37 -7.66 -22.44
C THR A 452 8.65 -8.06 -21.71
N GLU A 453 9.79 -8.09 -22.40
CA GLU A 453 11.12 -8.37 -21.80
C GLU A 453 11.35 -7.55 -20.52
N SER A 454 11.10 -6.24 -20.55
CA SER A 454 11.33 -5.36 -19.41
C SER A 454 10.50 -5.74 -18.18
N LYS A 455 9.27 -6.25 -18.38
CA LYS A 455 8.41 -6.73 -17.29
C LYS A 455 8.92 -8.04 -16.71
N LEU A 456 9.35 -8.99 -17.56
CA LEU A 456 9.92 -10.25 -17.10
C LEU A 456 11.22 -10.02 -16.32
N ARG A 457 12.09 -9.16 -16.85
CA ARG A 457 13.34 -8.78 -16.18
C ARG A 457 13.09 -8.09 -14.85
N ALA A 458 12.10 -7.20 -14.75
CA ALA A 458 11.74 -6.54 -13.48
C ALA A 458 11.05 -7.48 -12.48
N ALA A 459 10.36 -8.52 -12.97
CA ALA A 459 9.75 -9.54 -12.14
C ALA A 459 10.76 -10.59 -11.65
N PHE A 460 11.89 -10.75 -12.36
CA PHE A 460 12.98 -11.61 -11.93
C PHE A 460 13.54 -11.12 -10.60
N GLY A 461 13.32 -11.89 -9.54
CA GLY A 461 13.55 -11.53 -8.15
C GLY A 461 12.31 -11.58 -7.26
N ASN A 462 11.12 -11.73 -7.86
CA ASN A 462 9.86 -11.94 -7.16
C ASN A 462 9.15 -13.20 -7.68
N THR A 463 9.18 -14.29 -6.90
CA THR A 463 8.67 -15.62 -7.30
C THR A 463 7.25 -15.58 -7.84
N LYS A 464 6.31 -14.99 -7.07
CA LYS A 464 4.89 -14.98 -7.43
C LYS A 464 4.61 -14.15 -8.68
N VAL A 465 5.24 -12.98 -8.79
CA VAL A 465 5.05 -12.11 -9.97
C VAL A 465 5.67 -12.76 -11.21
N PHE A 466 6.86 -13.37 -11.08
CA PHE A 466 7.54 -14.02 -12.20
C PHE A 466 6.77 -15.25 -12.69
N ALA A 467 6.30 -16.11 -11.80
CA ALA A 467 5.47 -17.26 -12.14
C ALA A 467 4.16 -16.85 -12.83
N ASN A 468 3.45 -15.85 -12.31
CA ASN A 468 2.24 -15.33 -12.96
C ASN A 468 2.49 -14.81 -14.37
N LEU A 469 3.66 -14.22 -14.63
CA LEU A 469 3.99 -13.66 -15.94
C LEU A 469 4.61 -14.66 -16.90
N THR A 470 5.04 -15.85 -16.45
CA THR A 470 5.75 -16.84 -17.28
C THR A 470 5.05 -18.19 -17.35
N TYR A 471 4.12 -18.47 -16.43
CA TYR A 471 3.54 -19.78 -16.13
C TYR A 471 4.54 -20.86 -15.68
N LEU A 472 5.77 -20.44 -15.37
CA LEU A 472 6.75 -21.29 -14.73
C LEU A 472 6.39 -21.49 -13.24
N PRO A 473 6.78 -22.62 -12.62
CA PRO A 473 6.37 -22.97 -11.27
C PRO A 473 6.88 -22.00 -10.19
N ASP A 474 6.01 -21.73 -9.20
CA ASP A 474 6.31 -21.01 -7.95
C ASP A 474 6.30 -21.91 -6.70
N CYS A 475 6.28 -23.22 -6.89
CA CYS A 475 6.37 -24.23 -5.84
C CYS A 475 7.03 -25.52 -6.37
N GLY A 476 7.58 -26.34 -5.45
CA GLY A 476 8.13 -27.66 -5.73
C GLY A 476 7.28 -28.78 -5.17
N LEU A 477 7.77 -30.02 -5.30
CA LEU A 477 7.04 -31.22 -4.88
C LEU A 477 6.75 -31.17 -3.38
N ARG A 478 7.72 -30.72 -2.57
CA ARG A 478 7.56 -30.63 -1.11
C ARG A 478 6.45 -29.69 -0.70
N GLN A 479 6.41 -28.48 -1.27
CA GLN A 479 5.37 -27.50 -0.97
C GLN A 479 3.99 -28.05 -1.34
N ILE A 480 3.84 -28.65 -2.52
CA ILE A 480 2.57 -29.24 -2.95
C ILE A 480 2.16 -30.41 -2.07
N SER A 481 3.11 -31.25 -1.65
CA SER A 481 2.83 -32.42 -0.81
C SER A 481 2.38 -32.08 0.63
N VAL A 482 2.62 -30.84 1.09
CA VAL A 482 2.10 -30.34 2.38
C VAL A 482 0.61 -30.04 2.27
N ASP A 483 0.18 -29.48 1.14
CA ASP A 483 -1.20 -29.04 0.92
C ASP A 483 -2.09 -30.14 0.34
N THR A 484 -1.53 -31.07 -0.44
CA THR A 484 -2.27 -32.16 -1.09
C THR A 484 -1.46 -33.46 -1.02
N PRO A 485 -2.00 -34.55 -0.44
CA PRO A 485 -1.31 -35.83 -0.42
C PRO A 485 -1.00 -36.34 -1.84
N LEU A 486 0.21 -36.89 -2.05
CA LEU A 486 0.62 -37.46 -3.35
C LEU A 486 -0.33 -38.54 -3.91
N SER A 487 -1.17 -39.15 -3.07
CA SER A 487 -2.24 -40.09 -3.47
C SER A 487 -3.31 -39.45 -4.33
N GLU A 488 -3.55 -38.16 -4.17
CA GLU A 488 -4.63 -37.45 -4.85
C GLU A 488 -4.22 -37.01 -6.27
N HIS A 489 -2.94 -37.15 -6.63
CA HIS A 489 -2.41 -36.78 -7.95
C HIS A 489 -2.51 -37.92 -8.99
N GLY A 490 -2.93 -39.12 -8.60
CA GLY A 490 -3.20 -40.24 -9.51
C GLY A 490 -2.02 -40.59 -10.44
N ASP A 491 -2.31 -40.79 -11.73
CA ASP A 491 -1.33 -41.21 -12.76
C ASP A 491 -0.26 -40.14 -13.11
N ARG A 492 -0.34 -38.97 -12.47
CA ARG A 492 0.60 -37.85 -12.66
C ARG A 492 1.88 -38.01 -11.84
N VAL A 493 1.92 -38.98 -10.92
CA VAL A 493 3.08 -39.28 -10.09
C VAL A 493 3.74 -40.55 -10.58
N LEU A 494 5.06 -40.50 -10.76
CA LEU A 494 5.92 -41.63 -11.07
C LEU A 494 6.81 -41.94 -9.88
N PHE A 495 6.91 -43.23 -9.54
CA PHE A 495 7.79 -43.73 -8.49
C PHE A 495 8.90 -44.54 -9.15
N PHE A 496 10.13 -44.05 -9.13
CA PHE A 496 11.27 -44.73 -9.74
C PHE A 496 12.09 -45.46 -8.70
N ARG A 497 12.45 -46.71 -8.98
CA ARG A 497 13.41 -47.47 -8.18
C ARG A 497 14.44 -48.10 -9.09
N THR A 498 15.71 -47.93 -8.72
CA THR A 498 16.81 -48.73 -9.24
C THR A 498 16.63 -50.15 -8.73
N THR A 499 16.59 -51.12 -9.64
CA THR A 499 16.55 -52.53 -9.26
C THR A 499 17.74 -52.82 -8.34
N PRO A 500 17.56 -53.37 -7.11
CA PRO A 500 18.69 -53.83 -6.34
C PRO A 500 19.42 -55.00 -7.01
#